data_AF-A0A1H9TTQ4-F1
#
_entry.id   AF-A0A1H9TTQ4-F1
#
_cell.length_a   1.000
_cell.length_b   1.000
_cell.length_c   1.000
_cell.angle_alpha   90.00
_cell.angle_beta   90.00
_cell.angle_gamma   90.00
#
_symmetry.space_group_name_H-M   'P 1'
#
loop_
_entity.id
_entity.type
_entity.pdbx_description
1 polymer ?
#
loop_
_entity_poly.entity_id
_entity_poly.type
_entity_poly.pdbx_seq_one_letter_code
_entity_poly.pdbx_strand_id
1 'polypeptide(L)'
;MTVKLTVENALQAKQEVEKLESQGYSKDHIHIFAHFKERADDINDALDTKDVGLKEQGLLDSMKNIFTSRGDELRNKMEATGLSKEEAAAAEAELDKGKLIIIAHKK
;
A
#
# COMPACT_ATOMS: atom_id res chain seq x y z
N MET A 1 0.00 11.44 16.22
CA MET A 1 -0.17 12.15 14.93
C MET A 1 -0.28 11.11 13.82
N THR A 2 -1.24 11.22 12.91
CA THR A 2 -1.39 10.27 11.79
C THR A 2 -0.93 10.93 10.50
N VAL A 3 -0.09 10.25 9.72
CA VAL A 3 0.40 10.72 8.42
C VAL A 3 -0.12 9.79 7.34
N LYS A 4 -0.72 10.37 6.30
CA LYS A 4 -1.18 9.67 5.10
C LYS A 4 -0.36 10.13 3.89
N LEU A 5 0.18 9.19 3.14
CA LEU A 5 1.02 9.46 1.97
C LEU A 5 0.56 8.56 0.83
N THR A 6 0.27 9.15 -0.33
CA THR A 6 0.00 8.40 -1.55
C THR A 6 1.29 8.33 -2.37
N VAL A 7 1.67 7.13 -2.77
CA VAL A 7 2.86 6.88 -3.59
C VAL A 7 2.49 6.06 -4.82
N GLU A 8 3.27 6.19 -5.89
CA GLU A 8 2.94 5.56 -7.18
C GLU A 8 3.40 4.11 -7.30
N ASN A 9 4.41 3.71 -6.52
CA ASN A 9 5.06 2.41 -6.64
C ASN A 9 5.72 1.97 -5.33
N ALA A 10 6.12 0.70 -5.27
CA ALA A 10 6.70 0.12 -4.05
C ALA A 10 8.03 0.76 -3.64
N LEU A 11 8.80 1.26 -4.62
CA LEU A 11 10.07 1.93 -4.37
C LEU A 11 9.87 3.23 -3.60
N GLN A 12 8.94 4.06 -4.06
CA GLN A 12 8.52 5.28 -3.37
C GLN A 12 7.98 4.96 -1.98
N ALA A 13 7.18 3.89 -1.86
CA ALA A 13 6.66 3.45 -0.56
C ALA A 13 7.78 3.17 0.44
N LYS A 14 8.80 2.43 0.01
CA LYS A 14 9.97 2.13 0.85
C LYS A 14 10.69 3.39 1.30
N GLN A 15 10.98 4.31 0.37
CA GLN A 15 11.68 5.55 0.70
C GLN A 15 10.90 6.38 1.74
N GLU A 16 9.59 6.46 1.58
CA GLU A 16 8.75 7.21 2.50
C GLU A 16 8.64 6.51 3.87
N VAL A 17 8.58 5.17 3.91
CA VAL A 17 8.66 4.39 5.15
C VAL A 17 9.99 4.65 5.87
N GLU A 18 11.12 4.53 5.18
CA GLU A 18 12.45 4.79 5.77
C GLU A 18 12.56 6.23 6.32
N LYS A 19 11.97 7.19 5.63
CA LYS A 19 11.91 8.58 6.09
C LYS A 19 11.00 8.76 7.30
N LEU A 20 9.86 8.07 7.35
CA LEU A 20 8.98 8.06 8.52
C LEU A 20 9.70 7.42 9.71
N GLU A 21 10.43 6.33 9.51
CA GLU A 21 11.26 5.74 10.56
C GLU A 21 12.32 6.69 11.10
N SER A 22 13.01 7.39 10.18
CA SER A 22 14.01 8.40 10.56
C SER A 22 13.37 9.57 11.34
N GLN A 23 12.09 9.86 11.12
CA GLN A 23 11.30 10.83 11.90
C GLN A 23 10.79 10.28 13.25
N GLY A 24 11.10 9.02 13.58
CA GLY A 24 10.74 8.35 14.83
C GLY A 24 9.42 7.58 14.79
N TYR A 25 8.87 7.29 13.61
CA TYR A 25 7.72 6.39 13.48
C TYR A 25 8.20 4.94 13.56
N SER A 26 7.51 4.08 14.32
CA SER A 26 7.84 2.65 14.32
C SER A 26 7.25 1.97 13.09
N LYS A 27 8.01 1.09 12.42
CA LYS A 27 7.50 0.24 11.32
C LYS A 27 6.19 -0.47 11.69
N ASP A 28 6.07 -0.87 12.96
CA ASP A 28 4.90 -1.55 13.50
C ASP A 28 3.61 -0.70 13.40
N HIS A 29 3.76 0.62 13.36
CA HIS A 29 2.68 1.60 13.23
C HIS A 29 2.58 2.21 11.83
N ILE A 30 3.29 1.66 10.85
CA ILE A 30 3.21 2.06 9.44
C ILE A 30 2.47 0.96 8.70
N HIS A 31 1.33 1.30 8.12
CA HIS A 31 0.44 0.41 7.39
C HIS A 31 0.45 0.82 5.91
N ILE A 32 0.58 -0.15 5.01
CA ILE A 32 0.63 0.11 3.57
C ILE A 32 -0.54 -0.60 2.93
N PHE A 33 -1.34 0.14 2.16
CA PHE A 33 -2.49 -0.36 1.46
C PHE A 33 -2.18 -0.42 -0.03
N ALA A 34 -2.51 -1.56 -0.64
CA ALA A 34 -2.33 -1.81 -2.06
C ALA A 34 -3.57 -2.49 -2.62
N HIS A 35 -4.01 -2.09 -3.81
CA HIS A 35 -5.07 -2.82 -4.51
C HIS A 35 -4.46 -4.05 -5.20
N PHE A 36 -4.72 -5.24 -4.67
CA PHE A 36 -4.34 -6.48 -5.33
C PHE A 36 -5.34 -6.77 -6.43
N LYS A 37 -4.99 -6.48 -7.68
CA LYS A 37 -5.70 -7.06 -8.83
C LYS A 37 -5.22 -8.50 -8.91
N GLU A 38 -6.05 -9.49 -8.56
CA GLU A 38 -5.75 -10.91 -8.81
C GLU A 38 -5.33 -11.00 -10.27
N ARG A 39 -4.05 -11.16 -10.48
CA ARG A 39 -3.48 -11.57 -11.77
C ARG A 39 -3.07 -13.03 -11.63
N ALA A 40 -3.89 -13.81 -10.93
CA ALA A 40 -3.57 -15.16 -10.50
C ALA A 40 -3.85 -16.22 -11.58
N ASP A 41 -4.61 -15.93 -12.65
CA ASP A 41 -4.98 -16.99 -13.60
C ASP A 41 -4.39 -16.90 -15.01
N ASP A 42 -3.71 -15.81 -15.39
CA ASP A 42 -3.25 -15.66 -16.79
C ASP A 42 -1.75 -15.34 -16.96
N ILE A 43 -0.94 -15.50 -15.91
CA ILE A 43 0.53 -15.32 -16.02
C ILE A 43 1.21 -16.67 -16.32
N ASN A 44 0.75 -17.35 -17.37
CA ASN A 44 1.57 -18.40 -18.00
C ASN A 44 2.00 -18.04 -19.43
N ASP A 45 1.48 -16.97 -20.04
CA ASP A 45 1.80 -16.67 -21.44
C ASP A 45 1.77 -15.17 -21.76
N ALA A 46 2.66 -14.39 -21.12
CA ALA A 46 2.97 -13.05 -21.63
C ALA A 46 4.35 -12.63 -21.14
N LEU A 47 5.28 -12.73 -22.08
CA LEU A 47 6.66 -12.35 -22.02
C LEU A 47 6.80 -10.82 -21.82
N ASP A 48 7.91 -10.40 -21.22
CA ASP A 48 8.49 -9.04 -21.28
C ASP A 48 7.98 -7.89 -20.38
N THR A 49 6.98 -8.06 -19.51
CA THR A 49 6.58 -7.00 -18.53
C THR A 49 6.84 -7.33 -17.05
N LYS A 50 7.51 -8.46 -16.79
CA LYS A 50 7.63 -9.08 -15.45
C LYS A 50 8.64 -8.43 -14.49
N ASP A 51 9.59 -7.62 -14.95
CA ASP A 51 10.71 -7.21 -14.09
C ASP A 51 10.33 -6.16 -13.03
N VAL A 52 9.39 -5.26 -13.37
CA VAL A 52 8.93 -4.18 -12.50
C VAL A 52 8.02 -4.75 -11.39
N GLY A 53 6.98 -5.50 -11.77
CA GLY A 53 6.06 -6.11 -10.81
C GLY A 53 6.69 -7.15 -9.88
N LEU A 54 7.66 -7.98 -10.34
CA LEU A 54 8.31 -8.98 -9.46
C LEU A 54 9.25 -8.34 -8.44
N LYS A 55 10.03 -7.32 -8.83
CA LYS A 55 10.93 -6.60 -7.90
C LYS A 55 10.14 -5.78 -6.90
N GLU A 56 9.07 -5.13 -7.34
CA GLU A 56 8.17 -4.40 -6.47
C GLU A 56 7.41 -5.33 -5.53
N GLN A 57 6.90 -6.45 -6.02
CA GLN A 57 6.21 -7.45 -5.19
C GLN A 57 7.14 -8.00 -4.10
N GLY A 58 8.42 -8.29 -4.40
CA GLY A 58 9.40 -8.71 -3.38
C GLY A 58 9.73 -7.62 -2.34
N LEU A 59 9.69 -6.35 -2.75
CA LEU A 59 9.87 -5.22 -1.84
C LEU A 59 8.65 -5.01 -0.94
N LEU A 60 7.45 -5.16 -1.49
CA LEU A 60 6.19 -5.10 -0.75
C LEU A 60 6.05 -6.29 0.23
N ASP A 61 6.45 -7.49 -0.18
CA ASP A 61 6.45 -8.69 0.68
C ASP A 61 7.40 -8.54 1.87
N SER A 62 8.50 -7.80 1.69
CA SER A 62 9.43 -7.46 2.78
C SER A 62 8.84 -6.49 3.82
N MET A 63 7.67 -5.90 3.55
CA MET A 63 7.00 -4.97 4.47
C MET A 63 5.99 -5.73 5.33
N LYS A 64 6.24 -5.75 6.64
CA LYS A 64 5.48 -6.55 7.62
C LYS A 64 3.99 -6.18 7.74
N ASN A 65 3.62 -4.97 7.35
CA ASN A 65 2.29 -4.37 7.58
C ASN A 65 1.60 -3.94 6.27
N ILE A 66 1.74 -4.74 5.22
CA ILE A 66 1.02 -4.51 3.97
C ILE A 66 -0.37 -5.17 3.99
N PHE A 67 -1.39 -4.41 3.64
CA PHE A 67 -2.77 -4.85 3.53
C PHE A 67 -3.19 -4.80 2.07
N THR A 68 -3.38 -5.99 1.52
CA THR A 68 -3.91 -6.21 0.18
C THR A 68 -5.35 -6.71 0.31
N SER A 69 -6.32 -5.87 -0.03
CA SER A 69 -7.76 -6.22 -0.03
C SER A 69 -8.44 -5.59 -1.24
N ARG A 70 -9.69 -5.96 -1.50
CA ARG A 70 -10.49 -5.40 -2.61
C ARG A 70 -11.76 -4.72 -2.13
N GLY A 71 -12.11 -3.62 -2.79
CA GLY A 71 -13.37 -2.91 -2.61
C GLY A 71 -13.72 -2.69 -1.15
N ASP A 72 -14.90 -3.13 -0.75
CA ASP A 72 -15.46 -2.89 0.59
C ASP A 72 -14.55 -3.34 1.76
N GLU A 73 -13.76 -4.39 1.58
CA GLU A 73 -12.84 -4.86 2.62
C GLU A 73 -11.65 -3.90 2.82
N LEU A 74 -11.21 -3.26 1.73
CA LEU A 74 -10.15 -2.27 1.75
C LEU A 74 -10.61 -1.00 2.47
N ARG A 75 -11.83 -0.53 2.16
CA ARG A 75 -12.50 0.57 2.87
C ARG A 75 -12.63 0.31 4.36
N ASN A 76 -13.14 -0.87 4.75
CA ASN A 76 -13.29 -1.22 6.16
C ASN A 76 -11.97 -1.22 6.93
N LYS A 77 -10.87 -1.73 6.33
CA LYS A 77 -9.55 -1.68 6.97
C LYS A 77 -9.03 -0.25 7.10
N MET A 78 -9.20 0.59 6.07
CA MET A 78 -8.83 2.00 6.14
C MET A 78 -9.59 2.71 7.26
N GLU A 79 -10.90 2.49 7.36
CA GLU A 79 -11.71 3.02 8.45
C GLU A 79 -11.24 2.52 9.82
N ALA A 80 -10.87 1.24 9.93
CA ALA A 80 -10.32 0.66 11.15
C ALA A 80 -8.96 1.26 11.54
N THR A 81 -8.16 1.74 10.58
CA THR A 81 -6.94 2.50 10.86
C THR A 81 -7.20 3.97 11.22
N GLY A 82 -8.45 4.41 11.21
CA GLY A 82 -8.85 5.76 11.63
C GLY A 82 -9.08 6.73 10.48
N LEU A 83 -9.28 6.25 9.25
CA LEU A 83 -9.77 7.07 8.15
C LEU A 83 -11.29 7.24 8.25
N SER A 84 -11.80 8.41 7.87
CA SER A 84 -13.25 8.57 7.66
C SER A 84 -13.68 7.85 6.38
N LYS A 85 -14.98 7.55 6.25
CA LYS A 85 -15.56 6.95 5.02
C LYS A 85 -15.16 7.67 3.74
N GLU A 86 -15.17 9.00 3.77
CA GLU A 86 -14.80 9.84 2.62
C GLU A 86 -13.30 9.71 2.28
N GLU A 87 -12.44 9.64 3.30
CA GLU A 87 -11.00 9.44 3.14
C GLU A 87 -10.70 8.05 2.59
N ALA A 88 -11.37 7.03 3.11
CA ALA A 88 -11.24 5.64 2.65
C ALA A 88 -11.72 5.49 1.20
N ALA A 89 -12.81 6.16 0.82
CA ALA A 89 -13.30 6.15 -0.57
C ALA A 89 -12.33 6.86 -1.52
N ALA A 90 -11.77 8.01 -1.13
CA ALA A 90 -10.76 8.71 -1.92
C ALA A 90 -9.48 7.87 -2.06
N ALA A 91 -9.04 7.24 -0.97
CA ALA A 91 -7.87 6.37 -0.96
C ALA A 91 -8.10 5.12 -1.83
N GLU A 92 -9.27 4.47 -1.77
CA GLU A 92 -9.63 3.37 -2.66
C GLU A 92 -9.57 3.79 -4.13
N ALA A 93 -10.07 4.98 -4.48
CA ALA A 93 -10.00 5.49 -5.85
C ALA A 93 -8.55 5.78 -6.31
N GLU A 94 -7.63 6.10 -5.40
CA GLU A 94 -6.21 6.20 -5.71
C GLU A 94 -5.56 4.83 -5.89
N LEU A 95 -5.91 3.87 -5.03
CA LEU A 95 -5.42 2.50 -5.11
C LEU A 95 -5.90 1.79 -6.40
N ASP A 96 -7.11 2.08 -6.88
CA ASP A 96 -7.62 1.55 -8.15
C ASP A 96 -6.84 2.05 -9.37
N LYS A 97 -6.23 3.24 -9.28
CA LYS A 97 -5.30 3.77 -10.30
C LYS A 97 -3.93 3.06 -10.29
N GLY A 98 -3.72 2.09 -9.40
CA GLY A 98 -2.45 1.39 -9.23
C GLY A 98 -1.48 2.07 -8.27
N LYS A 99 -1.93 3.09 -7.52
CA LYS A 99 -1.11 3.73 -6.48
C LYS A 99 -1.13 2.90 -5.18
N LEU A 100 -0.33 3.32 -4.22
CA LEU A 100 -0.23 2.76 -2.88
C LEU A 100 -0.49 3.87 -1.86
N ILE A 101 -1.11 3.51 -0.73
CA ILE A 101 -1.44 4.44 0.35
C ILE A 101 -0.70 3.99 1.60
N ILE A 102 0.09 4.88 2.20
CA ILE A 102 0.84 4.63 3.44
C ILE A 102 0.18 5.42 4.55
N ILE A 103 -0.10 4.75 5.67
CA ILE A 103 -0.74 5.31 6.85
C ILE A 103 0.16 5.03 8.04
N ALA A 104 0.74 6.08 8.63
CA ALA A 104 1.67 5.98 9.73
C ALA A 104 1.12 6.65 10.99
N HIS A 105 1.15 5.95 12.12
CA HIS A 105 0.71 6.46 13.41
C HIS A 105 1.92 6.76 14.30
N LYS A 106 2.08 8.03 14.67
CA LYS A 106 3.00 8.45 15.73
C LYS A 106 2.30 8.31 17.07
N LYS A 107 2.77 7.36 17.87
CA LYS A 107 2.40 7.22 19.28
C LYS A 107 3.05 8.31 20.13
#